data_AF-D0LWR4-F1
#
_entry.id   AF-D0LWR4-F1
#
_cell.length_a   1.000
_cell.length_b   1.000
_cell.length_c   1.000
_cell.angle_alpha   90.00
_cell.angle_beta   90.00
_cell.angle_gamma   90.00
#
_symmetry.space_group_name_H-M   'P 1'
#
loop_
_entity.id
_entity.type
_entity.pdbx_description
1 polymer ?
#
loop_
_entity_poly.entity_id
_entity_poly.type
_entity_poly.pdbx_seq_one_letter_code
_entity_poly.pdbx_strand_id
1 'polypeptide(L)'
;MNAASTSLSAAALLLCMVACNGGDGDPAAPALCLDEPAPAPEPLQWKRVDAFVADLTQALELPADAVCNEIGGVPCAALHRLPLGGNDPLQAALYEPVPRPQLTTPLAMERVVLAACAERVARDSAGSAEVFTQLDLDAPALDAASPALSRLLEELYLRLLGRAVTASEIALLSELVADDEGRARSAASFALLSCFTIASSSEFALF
;
A
#
# COMPACT_ATOMS: atom_id res chain seq x y z
N MET A 1 -35.90 24.36 38.54
CA MET A 1 -36.50 23.21 39.24
C MET A 1 -36.51 22.03 38.29
N ASN A 2 -36.12 20.87 38.81
CA ASN A 2 -36.03 19.53 38.23
C ASN A 2 -34.68 19.12 37.62
N ALA A 3 -33.92 18.49 38.52
CA ALA A 3 -32.74 17.66 38.34
C ALA A 3 -33.12 16.20 38.01
N ALA A 4 -32.23 15.48 37.32
CA ALA A 4 -31.97 14.03 37.44
C ALA A 4 -30.88 13.66 36.40
N SER A 5 -29.60 13.53 36.75
CA SER A 5 -28.92 12.39 37.40
C SER A 5 -28.64 11.18 36.49
N THR A 6 -27.41 11.17 35.93
CA THR A 6 -26.39 10.09 35.93
C THR A 6 -26.78 8.62 35.74
N SER A 7 -26.11 7.95 34.80
CA SER A 7 -25.57 6.57 34.96
C SER A 7 -24.38 6.35 34.02
N LEU A 8 -23.15 6.38 34.54
CA LEU A 8 -21.95 5.86 33.86
C LEU A 8 -21.88 4.34 34.12
N SER A 9 -21.79 3.53 33.06
CA SER A 9 -21.36 2.13 33.18
C SER A 9 -19.87 2.03 32.87
N ALA A 10 -19.10 1.78 33.92
CA ALA A 10 -17.71 1.34 33.85
C ALA A 10 -17.70 -0.17 33.53
N ALA A 11 -17.27 -0.55 32.33
CA ALA A 11 -16.93 -1.92 32.01
C ALA A 11 -15.44 -2.14 32.34
N ALA A 12 -15.21 -3.13 33.20
CA ALA A 12 -13.96 -3.41 33.86
C ALA A 12 -12.84 -3.84 32.89
N LEU A 13 -11.68 -3.17 32.99
CA LEU A 13 -10.40 -3.70 32.55
C LEU A 13 -10.08 -4.94 33.40
N LEU A 14 -10.08 -6.12 32.80
CA LEU A 14 -9.54 -7.33 33.41
C LEU A 14 -8.03 -7.38 33.14
N LEU A 15 -7.24 -6.99 34.13
CA LEU A 15 -5.78 -7.02 34.13
C LEU A 15 -5.31 -8.46 34.43
N CYS A 16 -4.86 -9.21 33.44
CA CYS A 16 -4.16 -10.48 33.67
C CYS A 16 -2.68 -10.22 33.95
N MET A 17 -2.33 -9.96 35.21
CA MET A 17 -0.96 -10.12 35.69
C MET A 17 -0.80 -11.54 36.24
N VAL A 18 -0.20 -12.45 35.46
CA VAL A 18 0.27 -13.74 35.98
C VAL A 18 1.77 -13.63 36.23
N ALA A 19 2.11 -13.56 37.51
CA ALA A 19 3.46 -13.72 38.03
C ALA A 19 3.81 -15.21 38.04
N CYS A 20 4.83 -15.61 37.29
CA CYS A 20 5.45 -16.93 37.46
C CYS A 20 6.34 -16.89 38.70
N ASN A 21 5.82 -17.30 39.86
CA ASN A 21 6.61 -17.59 41.04
C ASN A 21 6.80 -19.10 41.15
N GLY A 22 8.06 -19.56 41.16
CA GLY A 22 8.40 -20.97 41.33
C GLY A 22 8.08 -21.45 42.74
N GLY A 23 7.38 -22.58 42.85
CA GLY A 23 7.08 -23.25 44.11
C GLY A 23 6.49 -24.62 43.84
N ASP A 24 7.22 -25.65 44.25
CA ASP A 24 6.85 -27.06 44.13
C ASP A 24 5.61 -27.42 44.97
N GLY A 25 4.60 -28.04 44.34
CA GLY A 25 3.64 -28.93 45.03
C GLY A 25 2.15 -28.65 44.83
N ASP A 26 1.50 -29.54 44.05
CA ASP A 26 0.05 -29.87 44.01
C ASP A 26 -0.93 -28.89 43.33
N PRO A 27 -2.14 -29.31 42.88
CA PRO A 27 -2.53 -30.44 42.02
C PRO A 27 -2.97 -29.96 40.61
N ALA A 28 -3.06 -30.89 39.64
CA ALA A 28 -3.37 -30.73 38.22
C ALA A 28 -4.18 -29.46 37.83
N ALA A 29 -3.48 -28.47 37.27
CA ALA A 29 -4.09 -27.40 36.50
C ALA A 29 -4.81 -27.99 35.27
N PRO A 30 -6.01 -27.50 34.90
CA PRO A 30 -6.64 -27.91 33.66
C PRO A 30 -5.74 -27.49 32.50
N ALA A 31 -5.12 -28.48 31.85
CA ALA A 31 -4.38 -28.30 30.62
C ALA A 31 -5.38 -27.91 29.51
N LEU A 32 -5.64 -26.61 29.40
CA LEU A 32 -6.34 -25.99 28.28
C LEU A 32 -5.43 -24.98 27.58
N CYS A 33 -4.16 -25.33 27.41
CA CYS A 33 -3.40 -24.89 26.26
C CYS A 33 -3.47 -26.04 25.26
N LEU A 34 -4.60 -26.17 24.56
CA LEU A 34 -4.57 -26.93 23.32
C LEU A 34 -3.56 -26.18 22.45
N ASP A 35 -2.46 -26.83 22.10
CA ASP A 35 -1.55 -26.36 21.07
C ASP A 35 -2.36 -26.30 19.77
N GLU A 36 -3.07 -25.18 19.56
CA GLU A 36 -3.76 -24.95 18.32
C GLU A 36 -2.66 -24.83 17.26
N PRO A 37 -2.61 -25.76 16.29
CA PRO A 37 -1.57 -25.70 15.27
C PRO A 37 -1.68 -24.33 14.61
N ALA A 38 -0.54 -23.65 14.47
CA ALA A 38 -0.51 -22.36 13.78
C ALA A 38 -1.28 -22.48 12.46
N PRO A 39 -2.18 -21.52 12.15
CA PRO A 39 -2.97 -21.58 10.94
C PRO A 39 -2.01 -21.75 9.74
N ALA A 40 -2.36 -22.66 8.84
CA ALA A 40 -1.58 -22.84 7.63
C ALA A 40 -1.55 -21.50 6.86
N PRO A 41 -0.40 -21.11 6.31
CA PRO A 41 -0.31 -19.88 5.52
C PRO A 41 -1.32 -19.96 4.37
N GLU A 42 -2.21 -18.97 4.28
CA GLU A 42 -3.12 -18.86 3.14
C GLU A 42 -2.31 -18.57 1.87
N PRO A 43 -2.71 -19.14 0.72
CA PRO A 43 -2.03 -18.87 -0.53
C PRO A 43 -2.26 -17.41 -0.95
N LEU A 44 -1.18 -16.67 -1.22
CA LEU A 44 -1.23 -15.31 -1.74
C LEU A 44 -2.10 -15.23 -3.00
N GLN A 45 -3.03 -14.29 -3.02
CA GLN A 45 -3.95 -14.06 -4.14
C GLN A 45 -3.65 -12.76 -4.84
N TRP A 46 -3.94 -12.71 -6.14
CA TRP A 46 -3.84 -11.48 -6.90
C TRP A 46 -4.99 -10.55 -6.59
N LYS A 47 -4.69 -9.29 -6.26
CA LYS A 47 -5.70 -8.25 -6.12
C LYS A 47 -6.48 -8.13 -7.42
N ARG A 48 -7.81 -8.10 -7.30
CA ARG A 48 -8.69 -7.85 -8.44
C ARG A 48 -8.58 -6.38 -8.85
N VAL A 49 -8.77 -6.11 -10.13
CA VAL A 49 -8.66 -4.76 -10.71
C VAL A 49 -9.38 -3.68 -9.91
N ASP A 50 -10.61 -3.92 -9.45
CA ASP A 50 -11.39 -2.90 -8.74
C ASP A 50 -10.78 -2.58 -7.36
N ALA A 51 -10.30 -3.60 -6.63
CA ALA A 51 -9.61 -3.41 -5.35
C ALA A 51 -8.25 -2.73 -5.55
N PHE A 52 -7.50 -3.18 -6.55
CA PHE A 52 -6.21 -2.59 -6.91
C PHE A 52 -6.30 -1.10 -7.25
N VAL A 53 -7.32 -0.71 -8.04
CA VAL A 53 -7.58 0.68 -8.38
C VAL A 53 -8.05 1.48 -7.16
N ALA A 54 -8.90 0.89 -6.31
CA ALA A 54 -9.34 1.53 -5.07
C ALA A 54 -8.16 1.82 -4.13
N ASP A 55 -7.25 0.87 -3.96
CA ASP A 55 -6.03 1.03 -3.16
C ASP A 55 -5.17 2.18 -3.69
N LEU A 56 -4.93 2.25 -5.02
CA LEU A 56 -4.17 3.36 -5.63
C LEU A 56 -4.87 4.72 -5.47
N THR A 57 -6.19 4.74 -5.68
CA THR A 57 -7.03 5.95 -5.50
C THR A 57 -6.87 6.49 -4.08
N GLN A 58 -6.97 5.60 -3.07
CA GLN A 58 -6.85 5.97 -1.67
C GLN A 58 -5.43 6.37 -1.30
N ALA A 59 -4.44 5.55 -1.63
CA ALA A 59 -3.05 5.75 -1.23
C ALA A 59 -2.46 7.04 -1.81
N LEU A 60 -2.81 7.35 -3.07
CA LEU A 60 -2.31 8.51 -3.80
C LEU A 60 -3.28 9.70 -3.78
N GLU A 61 -4.39 9.62 -3.03
CA GLU A 61 -5.39 10.70 -2.96
C GLU A 61 -5.83 11.19 -4.35
N LEU A 62 -6.05 10.25 -5.27
CA LEU A 62 -6.46 10.56 -6.63
C LEU A 62 -7.98 10.47 -6.77
N PRO A 63 -8.61 11.29 -7.62
CA PRO A 63 -9.93 10.99 -8.14
C PRO A 63 -9.92 9.65 -8.89
N ALA A 64 -11.01 8.86 -8.78
CA ALA A 64 -11.10 7.54 -9.40
C ALA A 64 -10.94 7.58 -10.94
N ASP A 65 -11.38 8.67 -11.57
CA ASP A 65 -11.25 8.93 -13.01
C ASP A 65 -9.86 9.46 -13.40
N ALA A 66 -8.99 9.77 -12.45
CA ALA A 66 -7.64 10.26 -12.68
C ALA A 66 -6.55 9.17 -12.50
N VAL A 67 -6.88 8.02 -11.91
CA VAL A 67 -5.89 6.95 -11.63
C VAL A 67 -5.13 6.56 -12.88
N CYS A 68 -5.83 6.25 -13.97
CA CYS A 68 -5.20 5.91 -15.23
C CYS A 68 -6.22 6.00 -16.37
N ASN A 69 -5.90 6.79 -17.40
CA ASN A 69 -6.66 6.87 -18.64
C ASN A 69 -5.75 6.53 -19.84
N GLU A 70 -6.20 5.63 -20.71
CA GLU A 70 -5.58 5.37 -22.00
C GLU A 70 -6.42 5.96 -23.15
N ILE A 71 -5.81 6.03 -24.34
CA ILE A 71 -6.40 6.32 -25.67
C ILE A 71 -7.79 6.97 -25.60
N GLY A 72 -7.83 8.31 -25.62
CA GLY A 72 -9.10 9.05 -25.68
C GLY A 72 -9.88 9.12 -24.37
N GLY A 73 -9.25 8.84 -23.23
CA GLY A 73 -9.86 9.00 -21.90
C GLY A 73 -10.55 7.75 -21.38
N VAL A 74 -10.25 6.57 -21.95
CA VAL A 74 -10.81 5.30 -21.48
C VAL A 74 -10.04 4.86 -20.23
N PRO A 75 -10.72 4.53 -19.11
CA PRO A 75 -10.04 4.07 -17.91
C PRO A 75 -9.22 2.80 -18.17
N CYS A 76 -7.95 2.79 -17.75
CA CYS A 76 -7.04 1.65 -17.96
C CYS A 76 -7.58 0.37 -17.32
N ALA A 77 -8.27 0.49 -16.17
CA ALA A 77 -8.93 -0.61 -15.48
C ALA A 77 -10.02 -1.28 -16.32
N ALA A 78 -10.70 -0.51 -17.18
CA ALA A 78 -11.67 -1.05 -18.12
C ALA A 78 -10.97 -1.75 -19.30
N LEU A 79 -9.95 -1.12 -19.87
CA LEU A 79 -9.19 -1.68 -21.00
C LEU A 79 -8.45 -2.97 -20.63
N HIS A 80 -7.86 -3.01 -19.43
CA HIS A 80 -7.06 -4.12 -18.92
C HIS A 80 -7.83 -5.03 -17.96
N ARG A 81 -9.18 -4.96 -17.97
CA ARG A 81 -10.03 -5.73 -17.05
C ARG A 81 -9.68 -7.22 -17.05
N LEU A 82 -9.51 -7.81 -18.23
CA LEU A 82 -9.19 -9.24 -18.39
C LEU A 82 -7.77 -9.60 -17.89
N PRO A 83 -6.69 -8.91 -18.33
CA PRO A 83 -5.37 -9.11 -17.75
C PRO A 83 -5.31 -8.94 -16.23
N LEU A 84 -6.12 -8.04 -15.66
CA LEU A 84 -6.11 -7.75 -14.22
C LEU A 84 -7.10 -8.62 -13.41
N GLY A 85 -7.47 -9.78 -13.94
CA GLY A 85 -8.27 -10.78 -13.22
C GLY A 85 -9.75 -10.43 -13.06
N GLY A 86 -10.23 -9.41 -13.77
CA GLY A 86 -11.65 -9.09 -13.86
C GLY A 86 -12.42 -10.07 -14.74
N ASN A 87 -13.74 -10.11 -14.55
CA ASN A 87 -14.68 -10.80 -15.41
C ASN A 87 -15.55 -9.80 -16.18
N ASP A 88 -16.05 -10.22 -17.33
CA ASP A 88 -16.97 -9.43 -18.15
C ASP A 88 -17.97 -10.36 -18.86
N PRO A 89 -19.06 -10.74 -18.16
CA PRO A 89 -20.03 -11.69 -18.69
C PRO A 89 -20.90 -11.10 -19.80
N LEU A 90 -20.99 -9.77 -19.92
CA LEU A 90 -21.93 -9.11 -20.83
C LEU A 90 -21.29 -8.69 -22.15
N GLN A 91 -20.07 -8.13 -22.12
CA GLN A 91 -19.39 -7.70 -23.34
C GLN A 91 -18.44 -8.78 -23.87
N ALA A 92 -17.69 -9.44 -22.98
CA ALA A 92 -16.70 -10.45 -23.38
C ALA A 92 -17.20 -11.89 -23.28
N ALA A 93 -18.43 -12.10 -22.81
CA ALA A 93 -18.99 -13.42 -22.48
C ALA A 93 -18.08 -14.25 -21.55
N LEU A 94 -17.31 -13.59 -20.69
CA LEU A 94 -16.43 -14.22 -19.72
C LEU A 94 -17.14 -14.31 -18.36
N TYR A 95 -17.82 -15.43 -18.14
CA TYR A 95 -18.62 -15.69 -16.94
C TYR A 95 -17.78 -16.07 -15.71
N GLU A 96 -16.61 -16.67 -15.92
CA GLU A 96 -15.70 -17.08 -14.86
C GLU A 96 -14.44 -16.19 -14.85
N PRO A 97 -13.99 -15.69 -13.68
CA PRO A 97 -12.72 -15.00 -13.57
C PRO A 97 -11.55 -15.87 -14.01
N VAL A 98 -10.52 -15.27 -14.59
CA VAL A 98 -9.29 -15.99 -14.91
C VAL A 98 -8.65 -16.43 -13.57
N PRO A 99 -8.39 -17.73 -13.35
CA PRO A 99 -8.00 -18.23 -12.04
C PRO A 99 -6.57 -17.84 -11.64
N ARG A 100 -5.78 -17.35 -12.59
CA ARG A 100 -4.37 -16.98 -12.43
C ARG A 100 -4.03 -15.78 -13.32
N PRO A 101 -3.01 -14.99 -12.96
CA PRO A 101 -2.45 -13.98 -13.84
C PRO A 101 -2.08 -14.56 -15.20
N GLN A 102 -2.24 -13.74 -16.22
CA GLN A 102 -1.79 -14.01 -17.58
C GLN A 102 -0.39 -13.43 -17.78
N LEU A 103 0.24 -13.77 -18.90
CA LEU A 103 1.55 -13.23 -19.28
C LEU A 103 1.56 -11.69 -19.34
N THR A 104 0.42 -11.07 -19.63
CA THR A 104 0.27 -9.61 -19.76
C THR A 104 -0.20 -8.93 -18.47
N THR A 105 -0.50 -9.68 -17.40
CA THR A 105 -0.97 -9.09 -16.13
C THR A 105 0.04 -8.10 -15.54
N PRO A 106 1.35 -8.43 -15.43
CA PRO A 106 2.32 -7.49 -14.87
C PRO A 106 2.42 -6.20 -15.69
N LEU A 107 2.40 -6.31 -17.03
CA LEU A 107 2.47 -5.14 -17.91
C LEU A 107 1.24 -4.24 -17.74
N ALA A 108 0.04 -4.81 -17.64
CA ALA A 108 -1.17 -4.05 -17.38
C ALA A 108 -1.12 -3.33 -16.03
N MET A 109 -0.63 -4.03 -15.00
CA MET A 109 -0.49 -3.50 -13.64
C MET A 109 0.50 -2.32 -13.63
N GLU A 110 1.70 -2.52 -14.16
CA GLU A 110 2.74 -1.48 -14.22
C GLU A 110 2.26 -0.22 -14.95
N ARG A 111 1.49 -0.37 -16.04
CA ARG A 111 0.90 0.78 -16.73
C ARG A 111 -0.05 1.59 -15.85
N VAL A 112 -0.92 0.92 -15.10
CA VAL A 112 -1.84 1.59 -14.18
C VAL A 112 -1.09 2.28 -13.05
N VAL A 113 -0.10 1.61 -12.44
CA VAL A 113 0.73 2.19 -11.37
C VAL A 113 1.49 3.41 -11.88
N LEU A 114 2.17 3.28 -13.02
CA LEU A 114 2.99 4.35 -13.58
C LEU A 114 2.14 5.59 -13.89
N ALA A 115 0.96 5.39 -14.48
CA ALA A 115 0.02 6.48 -14.75
C ALA A 115 -0.46 7.16 -13.46
N ALA A 116 -0.83 6.37 -12.43
CA ALA A 116 -1.31 6.91 -11.17
C ALA A 116 -0.23 7.71 -10.43
N CYS A 117 0.99 7.14 -10.33
CA CYS A 117 2.12 7.83 -9.73
C CYS A 117 2.48 9.12 -10.50
N ALA A 118 2.48 9.08 -11.83
CA ALA A 118 2.75 10.26 -12.65
C ALA A 118 1.69 11.36 -12.45
N GLU A 119 0.41 10.98 -12.42
CA GLU A 119 -0.70 11.91 -12.16
C GLU A 119 -0.56 12.56 -10.78
N ARG A 120 -0.24 11.79 -9.73
CA ARG A 120 -0.04 12.34 -8.39
C ARG A 120 1.13 13.32 -8.34
N VAL A 121 2.27 12.96 -8.93
CA VAL A 121 3.44 13.86 -8.98
C VAL A 121 3.10 15.15 -9.71
N ALA A 122 2.36 15.07 -10.82
CA ALA A 122 1.94 16.25 -11.57
C ALA A 122 1.01 17.16 -10.75
N ARG A 123 0.04 16.58 -10.01
CA ARG A 123 -0.86 17.32 -9.13
C ARG A 123 -0.12 18.00 -7.98
N ASP A 124 0.79 17.28 -7.32
CA ASP A 124 1.59 17.82 -6.22
C ASP A 124 2.54 18.92 -6.68
N SER A 125 3.06 18.82 -7.91
CA SER A 125 3.93 19.86 -8.49
C SER A 125 3.15 21.12 -8.89
N ALA A 126 1.91 20.97 -9.37
CA ALA A 126 1.10 22.09 -9.84
C ALA A 126 0.34 22.83 -8.72
N GLY A 127 0.27 22.26 -7.52
CA GLY A 127 -0.59 22.74 -6.44
C GLY A 127 0.03 22.57 -5.06
N SER A 128 -0.83 22.46 -4.05
CA SER A 128 -0.38 22.05 -2.72
C SER A 128 -0.12 20.56 -2.75
N ALA A 129 1.10 20.15 -2.41
CA ALA A 129 1.42 18.73 -2.29
C ALA A 129 0.55 18.07 -1.22
N GLU A 130 -0.03 16.92 -1.54
CA GLU A 130 -0.83 16.09 -0.62
C GLU A 130 -0.11 14.79 -0.26
N VAL A 131 0.63 14.21 -1.21
CA VAL A 131 1.37 12.95 -1.01
C VAL A 131 2.86 13.21 -0.87
N PHE A 132 3.49 13.90 -1.83
CA PHE A 132 4.92 14.16 -1.84
C PHE A 132 5.30 15.41 -1.03
N THR A 133 4.69 15.57 0.16
CA THR A 133 4.79 16.77 1.00
C THR A 133 6.20 17.07 1.53
N GLN A 134 7.05 16.05 1.59
CA GLN A 134 8.41 16.15 2.12
C GLN A 134 9.40 16.73 1.11
N LEU A 135 9.06 16.75 -0.18
CA LEU A 135 9.97 17.16 -1.25
C LEU A 135 9.54 18.48 -1.89
N ASP A 136 10.53 19.30 -2.25
CA ASP A 136 10.35 20.34 -3.25
C ASP A 136 10.45 19.69 -4.64
N LEU A 137 9.32 19.44 -5.28
CA LEU A 137 9.26 18.69 -6.56
C LEU A 137 9.90 19.45 -7.73
N ASP A 138 10.05 20.77 -7.63
CA ASP A 138 10.72 21.60 -8.64
C ASP A 138 12.26 21.55 -8.51
N ALA A 139 12.79 20.94 -7.44
CA ALA A 139 14.22 20.84 -7.23
C ALA A 139 14.89 20.01 -8.33
N PRO A 140 15.91 20.56 -9.04
CA PRO A 140 16.54 19.90 -10.18
C PRO A 140 17.44 18.73 -9.76
N ALA A 141 17.81 18.65 -8.49
CA ALA A 141 18.61 17.59 -7.91
C ALA A 141 18.16 17.33 -6.48
N LEU A 142 18.02 16.06 -6.10
CA LEU A 142 17.71 15.64 -4.73
C LEU A 142 18.99 15.32 -3.95
N ASP A 143 19.05 15.76 -2.69
CA ASP A 143 20.13 15.38 -1.78
C ASP A 143 19.83 14.01 -1.15
N ALA A 144 20.70 13.03 -1.45
CA ALA A 144 20.62 11.67 -0.92
C ALA A 144 20.71 11.61 0.61
N ALA A 145 21.36 12.59 1.24
CA ALA A 145 21.51 12.66 2.69
C ALA A 145 20.32 13.36 3.38
N SER A 146 19.33 13.85 2.61
CA SER A 146 18.21 14.60 3.15
C SER A 146 17.32 13.71 4.04
N PRO A 147 17.04 14.11 5.30
CA PRO A 147 16.05 13.43 6.13
C PRO A 147 14.63 13.47 5.55
N ALA A 148 14.37 14.35 4.59
CA ALA A 148 13.08 14.40 3.90
C ALA A 148 12.84 13.17 3.01
N LEU A 149 13.92 12.58 2.47
CA LEU A 149 13.83 11.38 1.64
C LEU A 149 13.34 10.20 2.46
N SER A 150 13.94 9.94 3.62
CA SER A 150 13.53 8.82 4.48
C SER A 150 12.09 8.98 4.97
N ARG A 151 11.68 10.20 5.37
CA ARG A 151 10.29 10.50 5.75
C ARG A 151 9.30 10.26 4.61
N LEU A 152 9.66 10.66 3.38
CA LEU A 152 8.82 10.37 2.22
C LEU A 152 8.64 8.87 2.03
N LEU A 153 9.73 8.09 2.09
CA LEU A 153 9.64 6.64 1.91
C LEU A 153 8.82 5.97 3.02
N GLU A 154 8.96 6.42 4.27
CA GLU A 154 8.11 5.97 5.39
C GLU A 154 6.62 6.23 5.10
N GLU A 155 6.28 7.45 4.65
CA GLU A 155 4.90 7.82 4.30
C GLU A 155 4.36 6.99 3.12
N LEU A 156 5.16 6.79 2.06
CA LEU A 156 4.76 6.00 0.90
C LEU A 156 4.54 4.53 1.25
N TYR A 157 5.40 3.92 2.07
CA TYR A 157 5.22 2.54 2.53
C TYR A 157 3.96 2.38 3.38
N LEU A 158 3.69 3.33 4.28
CA LEU A 158 2.47 3.30 5.08
C LEU A 158 1.22 3.46 4.21
N ARG A 159 1.24 4.39 3.23
CA ARG A 159 0.10 4.64 2.33
C ARG A 159 -0.16 3.47 1.39
N LEU A 160 0.88 2.91 0.77
CA LEU A 160 0.76 1.88 -0.26
C LEU A 160 0.69 0.46 0.31
N LEU A 161 1.54 0.15 1.30
CA LEU A 161 1.70 -1.20 1.83
C LEU A 161 1.13 -1.39 3.24
N GLY A 162 0.71 -0.33 3.92
CA GLY A 162 0.12 -0.42 5.26
C GLY A 162 1.11 -0.85 6.35
N ARG A 163 2.43 -0.74 6.10
CA ARG A 163 3.47 -1.13 7.04
C ARG A 163 4.63 -0.14 7.09
N ALA A 164 5.46 -0.26 8.13
CA ALA A 164 6.70 0.49 8.23
C ALA A 164 7.73 0.01 7.19
N VAL A 165 8.47 0.96 6.63
CA VAL A 165 9.66 0.69 5.81
C VAL A 165 10.84 0.30 6.71
N THR A 166 11.68 -0.60 6.24
CA THR A 166 12.91 -1.01 6.93
C THR A 166 14.09 -0.12 6.54
N ALA A 167 15.14 -0.09 7.37
CA ALA A 167 16.36 0.66 7.06
C ALA A 167 17.05 0.18 5.76
N SER A 168 17.00 -1.12 5.46
CA SER A 168 17.52 -1.68 4.21
C SER A 168 16.70 -1.25 2.98
N GLU A 169 15.38 -1.15 3.10
CA GLU A 169 14.53 -0.66 2.01
C GLU A 169 14.75 0.82 1.74
N ILE A 170 14.89 1.63 2.80
CA ILE A 170 15.28 3.04 2.67
C ILE A 170 16.62 3.13 1.94
N ALA A 171 17.63 2.35 2.35
CA ALA A 171 18.94 2.37 1.72
C ALA A 171 18.86 2.04 0.22
N LEU A 172 18.15 0.97 -0.15
CA LEU A 172 17.97 0.55 -1.55
C LEU A 172 17.24 1.61 -2.38
N LEU A 173 16.12 2.15 -1.88
CA LEU A 173 15.37 3.16 -2.61
C LEU A 173 16.08 4.51 -2.67
N SER A 174 16.99 4.79 -1.73
CA SER A 174 17.83 5.99 -1.78
C SER A 174 18.85 5.94 -2.92
N GLU A 175 19.14 4.77 -3.48
CA GLU A 175 20.00 4.67 -4.68
C GLU A 175 19.33 5.33 -5.91
N LEU A 176 18.00 5.43 -5.93
CA LEU A 176 17.24 6.06 -7.01
C LEU A 176 17.47 7.58 -7.13
N VAL A 177 18.16 8.22 -6.18
CA VAL A 177 18.51 9.65 -6.25
C VAL A 177 19.48 9.96 -7.38
N ALA A 178 20.20 8.96 -7.88
CA ALA A 178 21.08 9.08 -9.03
C ALA A 178 20.58 8.21 -10.21
N ASP A 179 21.00 8.56 -11.43
CA ASP A 179 20.88 7.68 -12.58
C ASP A 179 22.07 6.72 -12.70
N ASP A 180 22.03 5.85 -13.71
CA ASP A 180 23.05 4.83 -13.95
C ASP A 180 24.43 5.44 -14.27
N GLU A 181 24.48 6.72 -14.68
CA GLU A 181 25.70 7.48 -14.88
C GLU A 181 26.15 8.26 -13.64
N GLY A 182 25.44 8.12 -12.51
CA GLY A 182 25.74 8.80 -11.25
C GLY A 182 25.30 10.26 -11.20
N ARG A 183 24.49 10.73 -12.15
CA ARG A 183 23.96 12.10 -12.14
C ARG A 183 22.75 12.17 -11.23
N ALA A 184 22.67 13.24 -10.43
CA ALA A 184 21.53 13.45 -9.55
C ALA A 184 20.23 13.58 -10.36
N ARG A 185 19.16 12.93 -9.89
CA ARG A 185 17.81 13.06 -10.43
C ARG A 185 17.08 14.23 -9.79
N SER A 186 16.14 14.81 -10.53
CA SER A 186 15.19 15.76 -9.96
C SER A 186 14.33 15.13 -8.87
N ALA A 187 13.81 15.96 -7.97
CA ALA A 187 12.90 15.49 -6.92
C ALA A 187 11.62 14.86 -7.51
N ALA A 188 11.04 15.44 -8.57
CA ALA A 188 9.89 14.85 -9.27
C ALA A 188 10.20 13.48 -9.89
N SER A 189 11.38 13.30 -10.50
CA SER A 189 11.78 12.00 -11.04
C SER A 189 11.96 10.95 -9.94
N PHE A 190 12.57 11.34 -8.81
CA PHE A 190 12.70 10.45 -7.66
C PHE A 190 11.34 10.07 -7.06
N ALA A 191 10.43 11.05 -6.87
CA ALA A 191 9.07 10.83 -6.40
C ALA A 191 8.30 9.84 -7.28
N LEU A 192 8.38 10.00 -8.61
CA LEU A 192 7.78 9.09 -9.57
C LEU A 192 8.35 7.67 -9.46
N LEU A 193 9.68 7.54 -9.48
CA LEU A 193 10.36 6.23 -9.45
C LEU A 193 10.14 5.48 -8.13
N SER A 194 10.20 6.18 -7.00
CA SER A 194 9.95 5.59 -5.68
C SER A 194 8.49 5.13 -5.55
N CYS A 195 7.52 5.98 -5.91
CA CYS A 195 6.11 5.60 -5.95
C CYS A 195 5.88 4.38 -6.84
N PHE A 196 6.39 4.41 -8.06
CA PHE A 196 6.24 3.31 -9.02
C PHE A 196 6.83 2.01 -8.46
N THR A 197 8.07 2.04 -7.95
CA THR A 197 8.76 0.86 -7.41
C THR A 197 8.00 0.22 -6.24
N ILE A 198 7.47 1.03 -5.32
CA ILE A 198 6.73 0.53 -4.14
C ILE A 198 5.36 -0.02 -4.58
N ALA A 199 4.61 0.75 -5.39
CA ALA A 199 3.26 0.41 -5.81
C ALA A 199 3.21 -0.71 -6.87
N SER A 200 4.30 -0.98 -7.59
CA SER A 200 4.40 -2.13 -8.51
C SER A 200 4.99 -3.37 -7.83
N SER A 201 5.29 -3.32 -6.53
CA SER A 201 5.82 -4.46 -5.79
C SER A 201 4.81 -5.60 -5.67
N SER A 202 5.30 -6.82 -5.49
CA SER A 202 4.43 -7.98 -5.26
C SER A 202 3.59 -7.83 -3.99
N GLU A 203 4.09 -7.13 -2.97
CA GLU A 203 3.34 -6.87 -1.74
C GLU A 203 2.14 -5.96 -1.99
N PHE A 204 2.26 -4.98 -2.90
CA PHE A 204 1.12 -4.18 -3.30
C PHE A 204 0.13 -4.97 -4.17
N ALA A 205 0.63 -5.86 -5.02
CA ALA A 205 -0.18 -6.59 -6.02
C ALA A 205 -0.93 -7.81 -5.45
N LEU A 206 -0.46 -8.34 -4.31
CA LEU A 206 -0.98 -9.55 -3.70
C LEU A 206 -1.67 -9.24 -2.36
N PHE A 207 -2.57 -10.12 -1.92
CA PHE A 207 -3.20 -10.09 -0.59
C PHE A 207 -3.43 -11.51 -0.07
#